data_AF-A0A932L8B3-F1
#
_entry.id   AF-A0A932L8B3-F1
#
_cell.length_a   1.000
_cell.length_b   1.000
_cell.length_c   1.000
_cell.angle_alpha   90.00
_cell.angle_beta   90.00
_cell.angle_gamma   90.00
#
_symmetry.space_group_name_H-M   'P 1'
#
loop_
_entity.id
_entity.type
_entity.pdbx_description
1 polymer ?
#
loop_
_entity_poly.entity_id
_entity_poly.type
_entity_poly.pdbx_seq_one_letter_code
_entity_poly.pdbx_strand_id
1 'polypeptide(L)'
;MNAVTDSNFRVRRFRFRLRRLHLFVAVACVVLLYVGSYYRLSRRGLAEARELGIDGFLYVPYNEAAKTEDLSRHYLLAMLYAPLNWLDQEVFGCDAPIRCIMWRLSA
;
A
#
# COMPACT_ATOMS: atom_id res chain seq x y z
N MET A 1 -49.21 9.01 26.46
CA MET A 1 -48.84 8.31 25.20
C MET A 1 -47.53 8.84 24.57
N ASN A 2 -46.51 9.26 25.36
CA ASN A 2 -45.28 9.89 24.80
C ASN A 2 -43.99 9.07 25.01
N ALA A 3 -44.01 7.99 25.78
CA ALA A 3 -42.80 7.22 26.13
C ALA A 3 -42.32 6.26 25.02
N VAL A 4 -43.21 5.84 24.12
CA VAL A 4 -42.90 4.87 23.04
C VAL A 4 -42.20 5.54 21.86
N THR A 5 -42.41 6.85 21.66
CA THR A 5 -41.80 7.62 20.57
C THR A 5 -40.34 7.94 20.87
N ASP A 6 -40.00 8.19 22.15
CA ASP A 6 -38.66 8.63 22.56
C ASP A 6 -37.64 7.48 22.66
N SER A 7 -38.10 6.24 22.94
CA SER A 7 -37.26 5.04 22.91
C SER A 7 -36.83 4.66 21.49
N ASN A 8 -37.73 4.81 20.51
CA ASN A 8 -37.45 4.54 19.09
C ASN A 8 -36.40 5.50 18.49
N PHE A 9 -36.40 6.77 18.89
CA PHE A 9 -35.39 7.74 18.47
C PHE A 9 -34.00 7.42 19.03
N ARG A 10 -33.89 7.00 20.29
CA ARG A 10 -32.62 6.59 20.90
C ARG A 10 -32.01 5.38 20.21
N VAL A 11 -32.82 4.35 19.95
CA VAL A 11 -32.35 3.11 19.27
C VAL A 11 -31.86 3.42 17.84
N ARG A 12 -32.58 4.24 17.07
CA ARG A 12 -32.15 4.64 15.72
C ARG A 12 -30.84 5.43 15.74
N ARG A 13 -30.69 6.40 16.63
CA ARG A 13 -29.48 7.24 16.76
C ARG A 13 -28.26 6.42 17.18
N PHE A 14 -28.43 5.43 18.05
CA PHE A 14 -27.38 4.51 18.48
C PHE A 14 -26.91 3.60 17.33
N ARG A 15 -27.84 3.07 16.52
CA ARG A 15 -27.52 2.25 15.33
C ARG A 15 -26.72 3.03 14.28
N PHE A 16 -27.02 4.33 14.07
CA PHE A 16 -26.23 5.16 13.15
C PHE A 16 -24.81 5.43 13.67
N ARG A 17 -24.64 5.68 14.98
CA ARG A 17 -23.31 5.83 15.59
C ARG A 17 -22.50 4.53 15.50
N LEU A 18 -23.14 3.39 15.75
CA LEU A 18 -22.50 2.08 15.67
C LEU A 18 -22.09 1.74 14.22
N ARG A 19 -22.94 2.02 13.23
CA ARG A 19 -22.62 1.81 11.81
C ARG A 19 -21.45 2.69 11.36
N ARG A 20 -21.41 3.96 11.81
CA ARG A 20 -20.27 4.85 11.54
C ARG A 20 -18.98 4.34 12.19
N LEU A 21 -19.06 3.83 13.42
CA LEU A 21 -17.91 3.23 14.09
C LEU A 21 -17.39 2.01 13.34
N HIS A 22 -18.26 1.09 12.92
CA HIS A 22 -17.86 -0.09 12.14
C HIS A 22 -17.23 0.32 10.80
N LEU A 23 -17.80 1.31 10.12
CA LEU A 23 -17.22 1.84 8.89
C LEU A 23 -15.83 2.43 9.14
N PHE A 24 -15.67 3.22 10.20
CA PHE A 24 -14.39 3.81 10.56
C PHE A 24 -13.34 2.74 10.87
N VAL A 25 -13.70 1.72 11.65
CA VAL A 25 -12.82 0.59 11.96
C VAL A 25 -12.44 -0.16 10.68
N ALA A 26 -13.41 -0.46 9.80
CA ALA A 26 -13.14 -1.14 8.54
C ALA A 26 -12.18 -0.34 7.66
N VAL A 27 -12.40 0.96 7.51
CA VAL A 27 -11.51 1.85 6.76
C VAL A 27 -10.12 1.90 7.40
N ALA A 28 -10.03 2.02 8.72
CA ALA A 28 -8.75 2.03 9.43
C ALA A 28 -7.97 0.72 9.23
N CYS A 29 -8.64 -0.43 9.29
CA CYS A 29 -8.03 -1.73 9.00
C CYS A 29 -7.51 -1.81 7.56
N VAL A 30 -8.29 -1.33 6.58
CA VAL A 30 -7.87 -1.30 5.17
C VAL A 30 -6.64 -0.41 4.98
N VAL A 31 -6.61 0.77 5.60
CA VAL A 31 -5.46 1.68 5.55
C VAL A 31 -4.22 1.04 6.18
N LEU A 32 -4.36 0.41 7.35
CA LEU A 32 -3.24 -0.27 8.01
C LEU A 32 -2.69 -1.43 7.18
N LEU A 33 -3.58 -2.22 6.57
CA LEU A 33 -3.18 -3.30 5.65
C LEU A 33 -2.46 -2.77 4.43
N TYR A 34 -2.95 -1.67 3.84
CA TYR A 34 -2.34 -1.02 2.70
C TYR A 34 -0.92 -0.50 3.03
N VAL A 35 -0.77 0.23 4.14
CA VAL A 35 0.54 0.75 4.59
C VAL A 35 1.49 -0.38 5.00
N GLY A 36 1.00 -1.39 5.72
CA GLY A 36 1.81 -2.52 6.14
C GLY A 36 2.30 -3.37 4.95
N SER A 37 1.44 -3.56 3.95
CA SER A 37 1.81 -4.24 2.70
C SER A 37 2.89 -3.47 1.94
N TYR A 38 2.73 -2.15 1.82
CA TYR A 38 3.76 -1.26 1.26
C TYR A 38 5.09 -1.42 2.00
N TYR A 39 5.09 -1.23 3.33
CA TYR A 39 6.29 -1.25 4.14
C TYR A 39 7.05 -2.56 4.00
N ARG A 40 6.34 -3.69 4.03
CA ARG A 40 6.95 -5.01 3.85
C ARG A 40 7.61 -5.16 2.48
N LEU A 41 6.94 -4.72 1.41
CA LEU A 41 7.46 -4.84 0.05
C LEU A 41 8.65 -3.89 -0.21
N SER A 42 8.55 -2.63 0.25
CA SER A 42 9.63 -1.65 0.15
C SER A 42 10.89 -2.13 0.88
N ARG A 43 10.76 -2.60 2.13
CA ARG A 43 11.92 -3.10 2.90
C ARG A 43 12.57 -4.32 2.28
N ARG A 44 11.78 -5.27 1.77
CA ARG A 44 12.33 -6.42 1.04
C ARG A 44 13.06 -5.96 -0.23
N GLY A 45 12.44 -5.09 -1.03
CA GLY A 45 13.02 -4.57 -2.26
C GLY A 45 14.32 -3.81 -2.01
N LEU A 46 14.38 -2.97 -0.98
CA LEU A 46 15.59 -2.23 -0.59
C LEU A 46 16.70 -3.16 -0.09
N ALA A 47 16.35 -4.25 0.61
CA ALA A 47 17.33 -5.25 1.01
C ALA A 47 17.93 -5.96 -0.21
N GLU A 48 17.08 -6.43 -1.14
CA GLU A 48 17.53 -7.02 -2.40
C GLU A 48 18.37 -6.03 -3.23
N ALA A 49 17.96 -4.76 -3.27
CA ALA A 49 18.68 -3.72 -4.00
C ALA A 49 20.10 -3.52 -3.48
N ARG A 50 20.26 -3.51 -2.15
CA ARG A 50 21.57 -3.41 -1.49
C ARG A 50 22.45 -4.63 -1.75
N GLU A 51 21.86 -5.82 -1.77
CA GLU A 51 22.58 -7.06 -2.08
C GLU A 51 23.08 -7.08 -3.53
N LEU A 52 22.30 -6.51 -4.45
CA LEU A 52 22.60 -6.47 -5.89
C LEU A 52 23.37 -5.21 -6.33
N GLY A 53 23.55 -4.23 -5.43
CA GLY A 53 24.21 -2.96 -5.74
C GLY A 53 23.46 -2.10 -6.77
N ILE A 54 22.13 -2.19 -6.80
CA ILE A 54 21.28 -1.41 -7.70
C ILE A 54 20.67 -0.20 -6.98
N ASP A 55 20.59 0.93 -7.67
CA ASP A 55 19.93 2.13 -7.16
C ASP A 55 18.41 2.02 -7.32
N GLY A 56 17.70 2.12 -6.20
CA GLY A 56 16.25 1.93 -6.12
C GLY A 56 15.83 0.48 -5.91
N PHE A 57 14.53 0.23 -5.79
CA PHE A 57 14.02 -1.09 -5.42
C PHE A 57 12.92 -1.62 -6.33
N LEU A 58 12.73 -2.95 -6.28
CA LEU A 58 11.64 -3.65 -6.96
C LEU A 58 10.60 -4.18 -5.96
N TYR A 59 9.32 -3.92 -6.29
CA TYR A 59 8.16 -4.54 -5.62
C TYR A 59 8.03 -6.05 -5.85
N VAL A 60 8.72 -6.60 -6.85
CA VAL A 60 8.79 -8.03 -7.15
C VAL A 60 10.22 -8.52 -6.96
N PRO A 61 10.44 -9.81 -6.63
CA PRO A 61 11.80 -10.33 -6.49
C PRO A 61 12.59 -10.12 -7.77
N TYR A 62 13.84 -9.64 -7.67
CA TYR A 62 14.67 -9.38 -8.84
C TYR A 62 14.84 -10.63 -9.73
N ASN A 63 15.06 -11.79 -9.11
CA ASN A 63 15.23 -13.07 -9.83
C ASN A 63 13.98 -13.50 -10.61
N GLU A 64 12.79 -13.12 -10.15
CA GLU A 64 11.54 -13.41 -10.86
C GLU A 64 11.43 -12.49 -12.07
N ALA A 65 11.64 -11.19 -11.87
CA ALA A 65 11.61 -10.18 -12.93
C ALA A 65 12.67 -10.41 -14.01
N ALA A 66 13.88 -10.82 -13.64
CA ALA A 66 14.97 -11.09 -14.59
C ALA A 66 14.72 -12.37 -15.41
N LYS A 67 13.99 -13.36 -14.87
CA LYS A 67 13.68 -14.61 -15.58
C LYS A 67 12.56 -14.44 -16.59
N THR A 68 11.52 -13.69 -16.23
CA THR A 68 10.36 -13.47 -17.10
C THR A 68 10.51 -12.24 -17.99
N GLU A 69 11.46 -11.36 -17.66
CA GLU A 69 11.58 -10.00 -18.21
C GLU A 69 10.28 -9.17 -18.09
N ASP A 70 9.35 -9.61 -17.23
CA ASP A 70 8.05 -9.00 -17.03
C ASP A 70 8.03 -8.13 -15.76
N LEU A 71 7.81 -6.83 -15.97
CA LEU A 71 7.70 -5.81 -14.92
C LEU A 71 6.28 -5.29 -14.72
N SER A 72 5.28 -5.88 -15.37
CA SER A 72 3.88 -5.43 -15.30
C SER A 72 3.38 -5.33 -13.86
N ARG A 73 3.66 -6.36 -13.05
CA ARG A 73 3.31 -6.38 -11.63
C ARG A 73 4.08 -5.33 -10.82
N HIS A 74 5.34 -5.09 -11.16
CA HIS A 74 6.14 -4.06 -10.51
C HIS A 74 5.53 -2.67 -10.75
N TYR A 75 5.23 -2.34 -12.01
CA TYR A 75 4.66 -1.04 -12.37
C TYR A 75 3.27 -0.82 -11.79
N LEU A 76 2.43 -1.86 -11.78
CA LEU A 76 1.13 -1.80 -11.13
C LEU A 76 1.26 -1.45 -9.64
N LEU A 77 2.18 -2.11 -8.92
CA LEU A 77 2.41 -1.84 -7.50
C LEU A 77 3.03 -0.46 -7.28
N ALA A 78 3.96 -0.04 -8.13
CA ALA A 78 4.54 1.30 -8.06
C ALA A 78 3.49 2.41 -8.25
N MET A 79 2.53 2.20 -9.16
CA MET A 79 1.39 3.10 -9.35
C MET A 79 0.44 3.05 -8.15
N LEU A 80 0.08 1.86 -7.68
CA LEU A 80 -0.84 1.68 -6.55
C LEU A 80 -0.29 2.32 -5.26
N TYR A 81 1.02 2.23 -5.04
CA TYR A 81 1.69 2.80 -3.87
C TYR A 81 2.31 4.19 -4.13
N ALA A 82 2.00 4.84 -5.26
CA ALA A 82 2.56 6.15 -5.59
C ALA A 82 2.43 7.20 -4.47
N PRO A 83 1.30 7.31 -3.75
CA PRO A 83 1.20 8.27 -2.63
C PRO A 83 2.17 7.96 -1.49
N LEU A 84 2.37 6.68 -1.16
CA LEU A 84 3.30 6.26 -0.12
C LEU A 84 4.75 6.39 -0.58
N ASN A 85 5.06 6.06 -1.83
CA ASN A 85 6.38 6.28 -2.42
C ASN A 85 6.79 7.76 -2.35
N TRP A 86 5.86 8.66 -2.71
CA TRP A 86 6.10 10.09 -2.63
C TRP A 86 6.34 10.54 -1.19
N LEU A 87 5.51 10.09 -0.25
CA LEU A 87 5.68 10.42 1.17
C LEU A 87 7.02 9.90 1.71
N ASP A 88 7.43 8.69 1.34
CA ASP A 88 8.67 8.05 1.79
C ASP A 88 9.91 8.78 1.28
N GLN A 89 9.85 9.26 0.04
CA GLN A 89 10.89 10.09 -0.57
C GLN A 89 10.96 11.48 0.07
N GLU A 90 9.81 12.15 0.22
CA GLU A 90 9.76 13.54 0.69
C GLU A 90 10.09 13.66 2.17
N VAL A 91 9.62 12.71 2.99
CA VAL A 91 9.74 12.79 4.46
C VAL A 91 10.97 12.04 4.97
N PHE A 92 11.30 10.88 4.38
CA PHE A 92 12.37 10.02 4.87
C PHE A 92 13.58 9.95 3.94
N GLY A 93 13.53 10.58 2.76
CA GLY A 93 14.62 10.53 1.79
C GLY A 93 14.91 9.10 1.29
N CYS A 94 13.93 8.20 1.34
CA CYS A 94 14.13 6.81 0.91
C CYS A 94 14.24 6.70 -0.62
N ASP A 95 14.97 5.70 -1.08
CA ASP A 95 15.13 5.45 -2.52
C ASP A 95 13.78 5.18 -3.20
N ALA A 96 13.67 5.59 -4.46
CA ALA A 96 12.46 5.38 -5.25
C ALA A 96 12.36 3.94 -5.79
N PRO A 97 11.14 3.44 -6.06
CA PRO A 97 11.00 2.25 -6.87
C PRO A 97 11.53 2.51 -8.29
N ILE A 98 12.15 1.50 -8.88
CA ILE A 98 12.75 1.60 -10.21
C ILE A 98 11.65 1.87 -11.25
N ARG A 99 11.83 2.91 -12.07
CA ARG A 99 10.82 3.30 -13.07
C ARG A 99 10.99 2.61 -14.43
N CYS A 100 12.20 2.15 -14.72
CA CYS A 100 12.50 1.36 -15.90
C CYS A 100 13.72 0.47 -15.65
N ILE A 101 13.71 -0.75 -16.20
CA ILE A 101 14.88 -1.63 -16.28
C ILE A 101 15.03 -2.03 -17.73
N MET A 102 16.26 -1.96 -18.23
CA MET A 102 16.61 -2.44 -19.55
C MET A 102 17.26 -3.82 -19.41
N TRP A 103 16.51 -4.86 -19.77
CA TRP A 103 17.00 -6.23 -19.75
C TRP A 103 17.83 -6.47 -21.02
N ARG A 104 19.16 -6.53 -20.85
CA ARG A 104 20.18 -6.75 -21.91
C ARG A 104 20.35 -5.58 -22.90
N LEU A 105 21.61 -5.34 -23.29
CA LEU A 105 22.01 -4.33 -24.29
C LEU A 105 22.57 -4.94 -25.58
N SER A 106 22.62 -6.27 -25.72
CA SER A 106 23.10 -6.94 -26.94
C SER A 106 22.27 -8.18 -27.29
N ALA A 107 21.94 -8.28 -28.56
CA ALA A 107 21.51 -9.52 -29.23
C ALA A 107 22.73 -10.40 -29.57
#